data_AF-A0A7S0C8C6-F1
#
_entry.id   AF-A0A7S0C8C6-F1
#
_cell.length_a   1.000
_cell.length_b   1.000
_cell.length_c   1.000
_cell.angle_alpha   90.00
_cell.angle_beta   90.00
_cell.angle_gamma   90.00
#
_symmetry.space_group_name_H-M   'P 1'
#
loop_
_entity.id
_entity.type
_entity.pdbx_description
1 polymer ?
#
loop_
_entity_poly.entity_id
_entity_poly.type
_entity_poly.pdbx_seq_one_letter_code
_entity_poly.pdbx_strand_id
1 'polypeptide(L)'
;LSRSSLLEQSSNLLKVTMRNLSRPMQTKLVMLFVSTVTFVAGIRSNPVVSRLGAIQITVGGAASAFAASPDTTLVDFEYPGTAYERMVAVRKRVSQLSKKELNGNWETVRRNLLWSGGLKDLRSAQPGQGYTGHSFNDFNHVDLTCMVDTVSENENDGSVKGIVVGNRLSDGIRIASLSELGPGGSWSTCAIGCNQSPPRDVAHLQFQSRIAFKLVWVPNRGYD
;
A
#
# COMPACT_ATOMS: atom_id res chain seq x y z
N LEU A 1 -43.11 -18.42 -20.44
CA LEU A 1 -41.83 -19.09 -20.79
C LEU A 1 -40.83 -17.97 -21.08
N SER A 2 -39.72 -17.69 -20.41
CA SER A 2 -38.86 -18.31 -19.39
C SER A 2 -37.96 -17.17 -18.84
N ARG A 3 -37.97 -16.84 -17.54
CA ARG A 3 -36.95 -17.11 -16.50
C ARG A 3 -35.47 -16.72 -16.77
N SER A 4 -35.01 -15.74 -15.96
CA SER A 4 -33.78 -15.68 -15.12
C SER A 4 -32.40 -15.79 -15.78
N SER A 5 -31.41 -14.95 -15.48
CA SER A 5 -30.88 -14.75 -14.12
C SER A 5 -30.13 -13.41 -13.94
N LEU A 6 -30.32 -12.85 -12.75
CA LEU A 6 -29.60 -11.73 -12.16
C LEU A 6 -28.16 -12.15 -11.80
N LEU A 7 -27.18 -11.31 -12.14
CA LEU A 7 -25.86 -11.34 -11.52
C LEU A 7 -25.89 -10.41 -10.31
N GLU A 8 -26.11 -10.99 -9.13
CA GLU A 8 -25.89 -10.31 -7.84
C GLU A 8 -24.38 -10.10 -7.62
N GLN A 9 -23.99 -8.83 -7.45
CA GLN A 9 -22.75 -8.48 -6.77
C GLN A 9 -22.95 -8.67 -5.27
N SER A 10 -22.30 -9.69 -4.69
CA SER A 10 -22.26 -9.88 -3.24
C SER A 10 -21.11 -9.07 -2.64
N SER A 11 -21.42 -7.89 -2.14
CA SER A 11 -20.54 -7.12 -1.25
C SER A 11 -20.75 -7.57 0.19
N ASN A 12 -19.74 -8.16 0.84
CA ASN A 12 -19.79 -8.42 2.28
C ASN A 12 -19.58 -7.10 3.06
N LEU A 13 -20.68 -6.39 3.29
CA LEU A 13 -20.73 -5.12 4.03
C LEU A 13 -20.90 -5.38 5.53
N LEU A 14 -19.83 -5.18 6.30
CA LEU A 14 -19.87 -5.27 7.77
C LEU A 14 -20.26 -3.93 8.39
N LYS A 15 -21.58 -3.70 8.56
CA LYS A 15 -22.12 -2.54 9.28
C LYS A 15 -21.94 -2.69 10.81
N VAL A 16 -21.62 -1.61 11.52
CA VAL A 16 -21.62 -1.54 13.00
C VAL A 16 -22.21 -0.21 13.43
N THR A 17 -23.11 -0.25 14.41
CA THR A 17 -23.77 0.93 14.98
C THR A 17 -23.40 1.05 16.46
N MET A 18 -22.91 2.22 16.89
CA MET A 18 -22.61 2.48 18.31
C MET A 18 -23.68 3.38 18.96
N ARG A 19 -24.26 2.95 20.09
CA ARG A 19 -25.12 3.78 20.95
C ARG A 19 -24.42 4.13 22.27
N ASN A 20 -24.71 5.35 22.74
CA ASN A 20 -24.49 5.95 24.06
C ASN A 20 -23.05 6.31 24.50
N LEU A 21 -22.76 7.62 24.50
CA LEU A 21 -22.51 8.42 25.71
C LEU A 21 -22.43 9.93 25.36
N SER A 22 -22.68 10.77 26.36
CA SER A 22 -22.92 12.22 26.33
C SER A 22 -21.78 13.08 25.77
N ARG A 23 -22.16 14.08 24.96
CA ARG A 23 -21.32 15.07 24.24
C ARG A 23 -20.67 16.14 25.14
N PRO A 24 -19.72 16.95 24.62
CA PRO A 24 -19.12 16.94 23.27
C PRO A 24 -17.60 16.65 23.35
N MET A 25 -16.95 15.89 22.47
CA MET A 25 -16.92 15.92 21.02
C MET A 25 -16.41 14.52 20.61
N GLN A 26 -17.27 13.66 20.06
CA GLN A 26 -16.89 12.30 19.67
C GLN A 26 -17.36 12.04 18.24
N THR A 27 -16.43 12.18 17.30
CA THR A 27 -16.61 11.78 15.90
C THR A 27 -16.42 10.27 15.81
N LYS A 28 -17.44 9.55 15.33
CA LYS A 28 -17.44 8.09 15.24
C LYS A 28 -16.88 7.65 13.88
N LEU A 29 -15.81 6.86 13.93
CA LEU A 29 -15.10 6.32 12.78
C LEU A 29 -15.84 5.11 12.18
N VAL A 30 -15.88 5.02 10.85
CA VAL A 30 -16.28 3.81 10.10
C VAL A 30 -15.26 3.58 9.01
N MET A 31 -14.51 2.48 9.06
CA MET A 31 -13.59 2.06 7.99
C MET A 31 -14.30 1.21 6.93
N LEU A 32 -14.00 1.49 5.67
CA LEU A 32 -14.45 0.71 4.51
C LEU A 32 -13.24 0.07 3.82
N PHE A 33 -13.27 -1.26 3.63
CA PHE A 33 -12.32 -1.96 2.76
C PHE A 33 -12.93 -2.06 1.36
N VAL A 34 -12.35 -1.34 0.39
CA VAL A 34 -12.67 -1.53 -1.03
C VAL A 34 -11.55 -2.37 -1.64
N SER A 35 -11.85 -3.62 -1.98
CA SER A 35 -11.01 -4.45 -2.85
C SER A 35 -11.64 -4.41 -4.23
N THR A 36 -11.02 -3.71 -5.17
CA THR A 36 -11.46 -3.67 -6.56
C THR A 36 -10.90 -4.90 -7.27
N VAL A 37 -11.76 -5.87 -7.60
CA VAL A 37 -11.43 -6.97 -8.52
C VAL A 37 -11.95 -6.57 -9.89
N THR A 38 -11.06 -6.12 -10.77
CA THR A 38 -11.41 -5.86 -12.18
C THR A 38 -11.24 -7.15 -12.96
N PHE A 39 -12.35 -7.76 -13.39
CA PHE A 39 -12.32 -8.86 -14.36
C PHE A 39 -12.17 -8.26 -15.75
N VAL A 40 -10.97 -8.36 -16.33
CA VAL A 40 -10.78 -8.15 -17.78
C VAL A 40 -11.00 -9.49 -18.47
N ALA A 41 -12.12 -9.60 -19.18
CA ALA A 41 -12.35 -10.69 -20.11
C ALA A 41 -11.50 -10.44 -21.37
N GLY A 42 -10.55 -11.31 -21.68
CA GLY A 42 -9.96 -11.35 -23.03
C GLY A 42 -8.55 -11.91 -23.14
N ILE A 43 -8.45 -12.98 -23.95
CA ILE A 43 -7.28 -13.53 -24.66
C ILE A 43 -6.39 -14.47 -23.84
N ARG A 44 -6.54 -15.77 -24.11
CA ARG A 44 -5.58 -16.82 -23.77
C ARG A 44 -4.28 -16.59 -24.55
N SER A 45 -3.23 -16.15 -23.88
CA SER A 45 -1.85 -16.26 -24.35
C SER A 45 -1.17 -17.32 -23.51
N ASN A 46 -0.82 -18.46 -24.11
CA ASN A 46 0.01 -19.46 -23.44
C ASN A 46 1.37 -18.85 -23.08
N PRO A 47 1.91 -19.06 -21.86
CA PRO A 47 3.30 -18.70 -21.59
C PRO A 47 4.21 -19.59 -22.43
N VAL A 48 4.99 -18.98 -23.32
CA VAL A 48 6.07 -19.66 -24.04
C VAL A 48 7.21 -19.88 -23.05
N VAL A 49 7.40 -21.14 -22.68
CA VAL A 49 8.58 -21.59 -21.93
C VAL A 49 9.76 -21.63 -22.91
N SER A 50 10.59 -20.58 -22.92
CA SER A 50 11.86 -20.63 -23.65
C SER A 50 12.85 -21.51 -22.89
N ARG A 51 12.98 -22.77 -23.32
CA ARG A 51 14.08 -23.65 -22.92
C ARG A 51 15.36 -23.21 -23.61
N LEU A 52 16.17 -22.39 -22.94
CA LEU A 52 17.58 -22.25 -23.29
C LEU A 52 18.34 -23.44 -22.71
N GLY A 53 18.90 -24.26 -23.59
CA GLY A 53 19.73 -25.41 -23.22
C GLY A 53 20.98 -24.98 -22.47
N ALA A 54 21.26 -25.66 -21.36
CA ALA A 54 22.49 -25.50 -20.62
C ALA A 54 23.66 -26.06 -21.45
N ILE A 55 24.60 -25.19 -21.83
CA ILE A 55 25.93 -25.60 -22.26
C ILE A 55 26.77 -25.74 -20.98
N GLN A 56 27.16 -26.98 -20.63
CA GLN A 56 28.12 -27.21 -19.55
C GLN A 56 29.53 -27.00 -20.08
N ILE A 57 30.21 -25.96 -19.60
CA ILE A 57 31.66 -25.82 -19.68
C ILE A 57 32.21 -26.14 -18.29
N THR A 58 32.97 -27.23 -18.17
CA THR A 58 33.62 -27.62 -16.92
C THR A 58 35.01 -27.01 -16.86
N VAL A 59 35.24 -26.08 -15.94
CA VAL A 59 36.59 -25.64 -15.57
C VAL A 59 36.71 -25.77 -14.06
N GLY A 60 37.65 -26.60 -13.61
CA GLY A 60 37.88 -26.88 -12.20
C GLY A 60 38.51 -25.69 -11.46
N GLY A 61 37.87 -25.29 -10.38
CA GLY A 61 38.34 -24.27 -9.44
C GLY A 61 37.23 -24.01 -8.42
N ALA A 62 37.54 -24.07 -7.13
CA ALA A 62 36.58 -24.01 -6.03
C ALA A 62 35.66 -22.78 -6.15
N ALA A 63 34.44 -23.01 -6.64
CA ALA A 63 33.42 -21.98 -6.76
C ALA A 63 32.61 -21.96 -5.46
N SER A 64 32.77 -20.86 -4.71
CA SER A 64 31.83 -20.47 -3.68
C SER A 64 30.43 -20.48 -4.30
N ALA A 65 29.52 -21.29 -3.77
CA ALA A 65 28.16 -21.39 -4.24
C ALA A 65 27.41 -20.10 -3.87
N PHE A 66 27.57 -19.07 -4.70
CA PHE A 66 26.54 -18.05 -4.83
C PHE A 66 25.39 -18.74 -5.56
N ALA A 67 24.51 -19.37 -4.77
CA ALA A 67 23.20 -19.73 -5.22
C ALA A 67 22.53 -18.44 -5.69
N ALA A 68 22.54 -18.20 -7.00
CA ALA A 68 21.65 -17.26 -7.62
C ALA A 68 20.24 -17.80 -7.39
N SER A 69 19.61 -17.32 -6.32
CA SER A 69 18.16 -17.46 -6.16
C SER A 69 17.53 -16.94 -7.45
N PRO A 70 16.64 -17.69 -8.11
CA PRO A 70 15.87 -17.14 -9.20
C PRO A 70 15.02 -16.01 -8.61
N ASP A 71 15.51 -14.78 -8.78
CA ASP A 71 14.84 -13.56 -8.38
C ASP A 71 13.66 -13.33 -9.32
N THR A 72 12.63 -14.18 -9.18
CA THR A 72 11.32 -13.91 -9.75
C THR A 72 10.59 -12.96 -8.82
N THR A 73 11.14 -11.75 -8.60
CA THR A 73 10.36 -10.65 -8.08
C THR A 73 9.16 -10.49 -9.01
N LEU A 74 7.96 -10.71 -8.48
CA LEU A 74 6.73 -10.43 -9.22
C LEU A 74 6.69 -8.93 -9.50
N VAL A 75 7.03 -8.54 -10.73
CA VAL A 75 7.01 -7.14 -11.17
C VAL A 75 5.61 -6.78 -11.64
N ASP A 76 5.10 -5.66 -11.15
CA ASP A 76 3.87 -5.07 -11.67
C ASP A 76 4.19 -4.21 -12.89
N PHE A 77 3.82 -4.66 -14.09
CA PHE A 77 4.15 -3.93 -15.32
C PHE A 77 3.47 -2.56 -15.45
N GLU A 78 2.33 -2.35 -14.78
CA GLU A 78 1.63 -1.06 -14.81
C GLU A 78 2.25 -0.08 -13.80
N TYR A 79 2.72 -0.60 -12.66
CA TYR A 79 3.33 0.16 -11.58
C TYR A 79 4.67 -0.48 -11.16
N PRO A 80 5.73 -0.34 -11.97
CA PRO A 80 6.98 -1.07 -11.81
C PRO A 80 7.74 -0.71 -10.53
N GLY A 81 7.40 0.41 -9.89
CA GLY A 81 7.96 0.79 -8.60
C GLY A 81 7.31 0.08 -7.40
N THR A 82 6.26 -0.72 -7.61
CA THR A 82 5.58 -1.47 -6.54
C THR A 82 6.48 -2.58 -5.99
N ALA A 83 6.75 -2.58 -4.69
CA ALA A 83 7.29 -3.75 -3.99
C ALA A 83 6.15 -4.76 -3.78
N TYR A 84 5.87 -5.59 -4.80
CA TYR A 84 4.68 -6.42 -4.87
C TYR A 84 4.52 -7.38 -3.69
N GLU A 85 5.59 -8.10 -3.33
CA GLU A 85 5.57 -9.04 -2.21
C GLU A 85 5.23 -8.35 -0.89
N ARG A 86 5.84 -7.19 -0.64
CA ARG A 86 5.56 -6.34 0.51
C ARG A 86 4.12 -5.84 0.51
N MET A 87 3.62 -5.36 -0.63
CA MET A 87 2.24 -4.92 -0.77
C MET A 87 1.25 -6.04 -0.44
N VAL A 88 1.49 -7.26 -0.93
CA VAL A 88 0.63 -8.42 -0.64
C VAL A 88 0.68 -8.78 0.84
N ALA A 89 1.87 -8.78 1.45
CA ALA A 89 2.03 -9.05 2.87
C ALA A 89 1.35 -7.99 3.76
N VAL A 90 1.47 -6.72 3.40
CA VAL A 90 0.75 -5.59 4.04
C VAL A 90 -0.76 -5.76 3.90
N ARG A 91 -1.28 -6.03 2.70
CA ARG A 91 -2.71 -6.25 2.46
C ARG A 91 -3.26 -7.40 3.29
N LYS A 92 -2.51 -8.49 3.38
CA LYS A 92 -2.86 -9.61 4.26
C LYS A 92 -2.89 -9.16 5.72
N ARG A 93 -1.87 -8.45 6.20
CA ARG A 93 -1.78 -8.00 7.59
C ARG A 93 -2.88 -7.02 7.98
N VAL A 94 -3.17 -6.01 7.16
CA VAL A 94 -4.26 -5.05 7.44
C VAL A 94 -5.63 -5.74 7.45
N SER A 95 -5.83 -6.79 6.62
CA SER A 95 -7.09 -7.56 6.62
C SER A 95 -7.32 -8.37 7.90
N GLN A 96 -6.28 -8.59 8.71
CA GLN A 96 -6.38 -9.29 10.01
C GLN A 96 -6.82 -8.38 11.15
N LEU A 97 -6.81 -7.05 10.96
CA LEU A 97 -7.26 -6.11 11.98
C LEU A 97 -8.77 -6.27 12.21
N SER A 98 -9.14 -6.53 13.45
CA SER A 98 -10.53 -6.67 13.85
C SER A 98 -11.24 -5.31 13.86
N LYS A 99 -12.57 -5.35 13.81
CA LYS A 99 -13.41 -4.16 14.01
C LYS A 99 -13.08 -3.40 15.29
N LYS A 100 -12.73 -4.10 16.37
CA LYS A 100 -12.41 -3.45 17.65
C LYS A 100 -11.10 -2.66 17.55
N GLU A 101 -10.12 -3.20 16.82
CA GLU A 101 -8.82 -2.56 16.59
C GLU A 101 -8.91 -1.35 15.64
N LEU A 102 -9.93 -1.32 14.80
CA LEU A 102 -10.21 -0.22 13.85
C LEU A 102 -11.21 0.81 14.38
N ASN A 103 -11.92 0.54 15.48
CA ASN A 103 -12.96 1.41 16.04
C ASN A 103 -12.69 1.73 17.53
N GLY A 104 -11.45 2.08 17.84
CA GLY A 104 -11.00 2.44 19.19
C GLY A 104 -10.55 3.89 19.31
N ASN A 105 -9.79 4.17 20.38
CA ASN A 105 -9.07 5.44 20.51
C ASN A 105 -8.15 5.64 19.29
N TRP A 106 -8.21 6.84 18.70
CA TRP A 106 -7.52 7.14 17.44
C TRP A 106 -6.02 6.83 17.48
N GLU A 107 -5.34 7.09 18.59
CA GLU A 107 -3.89 6.86 18.70
C GLU A 107 -3.53 5.38 18.69
N THR A 108 -4.42 4.54 19.20
CA THR A 108 -4.28 3.09 19.10
C THR A 108 -4.61 2.60 17.69
N VAL A 109 -5.69 3.11 17.08
CA VAL A 109 -6.06 2.77 15.70
C VAL A 109 -4.94 3.12 14.73
N ARG A 110 -4.39 4.34 14.81
CA ARG A 110 -3.29 4.80 13.97
C ARG A 110 -2.04 3.93 14.13
N ARG A 111 -1.69 3.52 15.36
CA ARG A 111 -0.57 2.58 15.59
C ARG A 111 -0.81 1.22 14.94
N ASN A 112 -2.03 0.71 15.00
CA ASN A 112 -2.40 -0.54 14.32
C ASN A 112 -2.28 -0.40 12.79
N LEU A 113 -2.72 0.74 12.23
CA LEU A 113 -2.57 1.05 10.81
C LEU A 113 -1.10 1.09 10.39
N LEU A 114 -0.25 1.82 11.12
CA LEU A 114 1.19 1.88 10.87
C LEU A 114 1.84 0.50 10.91
N TRP A 115 1.64 -0.25 11.99
CA TRP A 115 2.19 -1.59 12.14
C TRP A 115 1.72 -2.53 11.01
N SER A 116 0.42 -2.47 10.67
CA SER A 116 -0.13 -3.27 9.57
C SER A 116 0.48 -2.91 8.22
N GLY A 117 0.85 -1.65 8.04
CA GLY A 117 1.54 -1.13 6.88
C GLY A 117 3.04 -1.39 6.83
N GLY A 118 3.63 -1.98 7.87
CA GLY A 118 5.07 -2.15 7.97
C GLY A 118 5.82 -0.87 8.31
N LEU A 119 5.23 0.02 9.10
CA LEU A 119 5.82 1.27 9.56
C LEU A 119 5.99 1.29 11.08
N LYS A 120 7.09 1.89 11.54
CA LYS A 120 7.34 2.27 12.93
C LYS A 120 6.55 3.54 13.29
N ASP A 121 6.12 3.66 14.55
CA ASP A 121 5.53 4.90 15.07
C ASP A 121 6.63 5.82 15.63
N LEU A 122 7.15 6.71 14.79
CA LEU A 122 8.29 7.58 15.07
C LEU A 122 7.83 9.04 15.14
N ARG A 123 7.11 9.39 16.22
CA ARG A 123 6.49 10.72 16.38
C ARG A 123 7.43 11.81 16.85
N SER A 124 8.56 11.42 17.44
CA SER A 124 9.60 12.34 17.90
C SER A 124 10.74 12.51 16.88
N ALA A 125 10.68 11.79 15.76
CA ALA A 125 11.67 11.92 14.71
C ALA A 125 11.51 13.27 13.98
N GLN A 126 12.63 13.79 13.49
CA GLN A 126 12.64 15.01 12.67
C GLN A 126 12.18 14.70 11.24
N PRO A 127 11.67 15.69 10.50
CA PRO A 127 11.46 15.55 9.05
C PRO A 127 12.71 15.00 8.35
N GLY A 128 12.52 14.04 7.44
CA GLY A 128 13.62 13.31 6.76
C GLY A 128 14.24 12.17 7.57
N GLN A 129 13.97 12.07 8.88
CA GLN A 129 14.50 11.01 9.77
C GLN A 129 13.45 9.91 10.08
N GLY A 130 12.54 9.66 9.14
CA GLY A 130 11.49 8.66 9.29
C GLY A 130 10.31 9.11 10.14
N TYR A 131 10.08 10.42 10.25
CA TYR A 131 8.93 10.96 10.96
C TYR A 131 7.60 10.49 10.37
N THR A 132 6.90 9.61 11.11
CA THR A 132 5.59 9.06 10.71
C THR A 132 4.43 9.78 11.39
N GLY A 133 4.66 10.87 12.15
CA GLY A 133 3.60 11.56 12.91
C GLY A 133 2.42 12.05 12.07
N HIS A 134 2.65 12.41 10.81
CA HIS A 134 1.59 12.81 9.87
C HIS A 134 0.86 11.64 9.21
N SER A 135 1.45 10.45 9.19
CA SER A 135 0.85 9.27 8.57
C SER A 135 -0.53 9.00 9.15
N PHE A 136 -1.54 9.00 8.28
CA PHE A 136 -2.96 8.84 8.57
C PHE A 136 -3.58 9.89 9.49
N ASN A 137 -2.81 10.90 9.93
CA ASN A 137 -3.23 11.85 10.96
C ASN A 137 -3.73 13.18 10.41
N ASP A 138 -3.80 13.31 9.09
CA ASP A 138 -4.35 14.45 8.38
C ASP A 138 -5.17 13.99 7.15
N PHE A 139 -5.73 14.95 6.42
CA PHE A 139 -6.61 14.68 5.29
C PHE A 139 -5.87 14.16 4.04
N ASN A 140 -4.53 14.28 4.00
CA ASN A 140 -3.75 14.09 2.78
C ASN A 140 -2.86 12.84 2.84
N HIS A 141 -2.21 12.54 3.96
CA HIS A 141 -1.33 11.38 4.14
C HIS A 141 -2.12 10.10 4.47
N VAL A 142 -3.06 9.77 3.60
CA VAL A 142 -4.05 8.72 3.82
C VAL A 142 -3.78 7.44 3.04
N ASP A 143 -2.85 7.48 2.08
CA ASP A 143 -2.45 6.30 1.31
C ASP A 143 -1.28 5.62 1.95
N LEU A 144 -1.28 4.28 1.98
CA LEU A 144 -0.09 3.50 2.22
C LEU A 144 0.41 2.89 0.91
N THR A 145 1.68 3.11 0.63
CA THR A 145 2.36 2.62 -0.57
C THR A 145 3.53 1.73 -0.17
N CYS A 146 3.78 0.68 -0.96
CA CYS A 146 4.92 -0.22 -0.78
C CYS A 146 5.77 -0.19 -2.03
N MET A 147 6.99 0.34 -1.94
CA MET A 147 7.82 0.63 -3.09
C MET A 147 9.15 -0.14 -3.05
N VAL A 148 9.68 -0.50 -4.22
CA VAL A 148 11.02 -1.08 -4.33
C VAL A 148 12.09 -0.06 -3.93
N ASP A 149 13.25 -0.54 -3.49
CA ASP A 149 14.30 0.33 -2.96
C ASP A 149 14.77 1.35 -4.03
N THR A 150 14.87 0.93 -5.30
CA THR A 150 15.35 1.79 -6.40
C THR A 150 14.49 3.03 -6.64
N VAL A 151 13.18 2.95 -6.41
CA VAL A 151 12.28 4.10 -6.56
C VAL A 151 12.04 4.83 -5.25
N SER A 152 12.39 4.24 -4.10
CA SER A 152 12.31 4.92 -2.81
C SER A 152 13.26 6.13 -2.73
N GLU A 153 14.33 6.11 -3.53
CA GLU A 153 15.30 7.19 -3.75
C GLU A 153 14.78 8.30 -4.68
N ASN A 154 13.63 8.12 -5.33
CA ASN A 154 13.10 9.12 -6.24
C ASN A 154 12.73 10.39 -5.48
N GLU A 155 13.13 11.52 -6.06
CA GLU A 155 12.71 12.84 -5.61
C GLU A 155 11.49 13.31 -6.41
N ASN A 156 10.66 14.16 -5.80
CA ASN A 156 9.64 14.86 -6.57
C ASN A 156 10.33 15.87 -7.51
N ASP A 157 10.20 15.68 -8.81
CA ASP A 157 10.74 16.55 -9.88
C ASP A 157 9.83 17.76 -10.19
N GLY A 158 8.75 17.94 -9.42
CA GLY A 158 7.72 18.97 -9.63
C GLY A 158 6.51 18.46 -10.42
N SER A 159 6.49 17.18 -10.78
CA SER A 159 5.33 16.49 -11.35
C SER A 159 4.18 16.36 -10.35
N VAL A 160 4.48 16.19 -9.06
CA VAL A 160 3.47 16.21 -7.98
C VAL A 160 3.30 17.65 -7.48
N LYS A 161 2.14 18.24 -7.78
CA LYS A 161 1.80 19.60 -7.35
C LYS A 161 1.52 19.64 -5.85
N GLY A 162 2.04 20.66 -5.17
CA GLY A 162 1.88 20.84 -3.72
C GLY A 162 2.89 20.09 -2.86
N ILE A 163 3.82 19.34 -3.48
CA ILE A 163 4.95 18.71 -2.79
C ILE A 163 6.23 19.45 -3.17
N VAL A 164 7.12 19.62 -2.19
CA VAL A 164 8.42 20.28 -2.40
C VAL A 164 9.23 19.51 -3.44
N VAL A 165 9.80 20.23 -4.41
CA VAL A 165 10.72 19.67 -5.41
C VAL A 165 12.01 19.26 -4.71
N GLY A 166 12.55 18.08 -5.02
CA GLY A 166 13.75 17.54 -4.37
C GLY A 166 13.48 16.89 -3.01
N ASN A 167 12.23 16.60 -2.67
CA ASN A 167 11.89 15.95 -1.40
C ASN A 167 12.44 14.50 -1.37
N ARG A 168 13.54 14.31 -0.64
CA ARG A 168 14.20 13.01 -0.42
C ARG A 168 13.53 12.23 0.69
N LEU A 169 12.71 11.25 0.32
CA LEU A 169 11.98 10.42 1.28
C LEU A 169 12.72 9.11 1.63
N SER A 170 13.74 8.70 0.87
CA SER A 170 14.39 7.39 0.99
C SER A 170 14.90 7.05 2.39
N ASP A 171 15.72 7.92 2.98
CA ASP A 171 16.24 7.68 4.34
C ASP A 171 15.10 7.56 5.35
N GLY A 172 14.07 8.39 5.23
CA GLY A 172 12.90 8.32 6.09
C GLY A 172 12.12 7.01 5.92
N ILE A 173 11.93 6.57 4.68
CA ILE A 173 11.27 5.31 4.33
C ILE A 173 12.05 4.13 4.93
N ARG A 174 13.36 4.10 4.71
CA ARG A 174 14.25 3.03 5.22
C ARG A 174 14.28 2.99 6.74
N ILE A 175 14.36 4.14 7.40
CA ILE A 175 14.36 4.24 8.87
C ILE A 175 13.02 3.77 9.44
N ALA A 176 11.89 4.20 8.85
CA ALA A 176 10.56 3.91 9.37
C ALA A 176 10.05 2.51 9.01
N SER A 177 10.54 1.90 7.93
CA SER A 177 10.05 0.61 7.47
C SER A 177 10.44 -0.54 8.42
N LEU A 178 9.50 -1.47 8.61
CA LEU A 178 9.73 -2.77 9.23
C LEU A 178 10.15 -3.77 8.14
N SER A 179 11.22 -4.53 8.38
CA SER A 179 11.81 -5.47 7.39
C SER A 179 11.03 -6.78 7.25
N GLU A 180 10.21 -7.15 8.23
CA GLU A 180 9.48 -8.42 8.32
C GLU A 180 8.37 -8.61 7.26
N LEU A 181 8.07 -7.59 6.47
CA LEU A 181 7.04 -7.63 5.41
C LEU A 181 7.61 -7.85 4.01
N GLY A 182 8.92 -8.08 3.87
CA GLY A 182 9.57 -8.33 2.58
C GLY A 182 10.46 -7.18 2.12
N PRO A 183 11.03 -7.27 0.90
CA PRO A 183 11.94 -6.25 0.38
C PRO A 183 11.26 -4.90 0.13
N GLY A 184 12.05 -3.85 -0.11
CA GLY A 184 11.55 -2.50 -0.33
C GLY A 184 11.13 -1.77 0.94
N GLY A 185 10.46 -0.64 0.75
CA GLY A 185 9.96 0.25 1.81
C GLY A 185 8.44 0.36 1.84
N SER A 186 7.93 0.79 2.99
CA SER A 186 6.55 1.24 3.16
C SER A 186 6.54 2.74 3.47
N TRP A 187 5.54 3.47 2.97
CA TRP A 187 5.37 4.89 3.33
C TRP A 187 3.91 5.33 3.23
N SER A 188 3.53 6.30 4.06
CA SER A 188 2.25 6.98 3.89
C SER A 188 2.39 8.15 2.91
N THR A 189 1.67 8.13 1.80
CA THR A 189 1.80 9.12 0.72
C THR A 189 0.62 10.07 0.67
N CYS A 190 0.86 11.27 0.15
CA CYS A 190 -0.17 12.27 -0.11
C CYS A 190 -1.14 11.77 -1.19
N ALA A 191 -2.44 11.99 -0.99
CA ALA A 191 -3.52 11.61 -1.92
C ALA A 191 -3.97 12.76 -2.85
N ILE A 192 -3.40 13.97 -2.72
CA ILE A 192 -3.68 15.08 -3.64
C ILE A 192 -3.39 14.65 -5.09
N GLY A 193 -4.39 14.80 -5.96
CA GLY A 193 -4.30 14.39 -7.38
C GLY A 193 -4.77 12.96 -7.65
N CYS A 194 -5.18 12.19 -6.63
CA CYS A 194 -5.68 10.82 -6.81
C CYS A 194 -7.02 10.73 -7.57
N ASN A 195 -7.73 11.86 -7.72
CA ASN A 195 -9.00 11.95 -8.44
C ASN A 195 -8.85 12.19 -9.95
N GLN A 196 -7.62 12.26 -10.46
CA GLN A 196 -7.33 12.43 -11.88
C GLN A 196 -7.22 11.09 -12.60
N SER A 197 -7.26 11.12 -13.95
CA SER A 197 -7.06 9.93 -14.80
C SER A 197 -5.95 10.20 -15.83
N PRO A 198 -4.79 9.52 -15.75
CA PRO A 198 -4.39 8.61 -14.66
C PRO A 198 -4.18 9.37 -13.33
N PRO A 199 -4.18 8.68 -12.17
CA PRO A 199 -3.95 9.31 -10.86
C PRO A 199 -2.61 10.06 -10.82
N ARG A 200 -2.61 11.23 -10.17
CA ARG A 200 -1.45 12.13 -10.12
C ARG A 200 -0.94 12.40 -8.70
N ASP A 201 -1.24 11.49 -7.79
CA ASP A 201 -0.75 11.55 -6.42
C ASP A 201 0.70 11.06 -6.29
N VAL A 202 1.26 11.15 -5.08
CA VAL A 202 2.66 10.80 -4.80
C VAL A 202 2.92 9.32 -5.07
N ALA A 203 1.98 8.42 -4.74
CA ALA A 203 2.18 6.98 -4.93
C ALA A 203 2.39 6.64 -6.41
N HIS A 204 1.55 7.20 -7.27
CA HIS A 204 1.54 6.88 -8.70
C HIS A 204 2.62 7.64 -9.49
N LEU A 205 2.89 8.91 -9.17
CA LEU A 205 3.89 9.70 -9.92
C LEU A 205 5.32 9.51 -9.42
N GLN A 206 5.56 9.71 -8.12
CA GLN A 206 6.92 9.69 -7.58
C GLN A 206 7.43 8.25 -7.45
N PHE A 207 6.59 7.34 -6.98
CA PHE A 207 6.99 5.96 -6.70
C PHE A 207 6.55 4.97 -7.76
N GLN A 208 5.71 5.36 -8.74
CA GLN A 208 5.13 4.44 -9.73
C GLN A 208 4.63 3.14 -9.07
N SER A 209 3.96 3.28 -7.93
CA SER A 209 3.55 2.16 -7.09
C SER A 209 2.05 2.13 -6.91
N ARG A 210 1.49 0.93 -6.80
CA ARG A 210 0.12 0.75 -6.34
C ARG A 210 -0.02 1.15 -4.88
N ILE A 211 -1.23 1.56 -4.51
CA ILE A 211 -1.66 1.75 -3.12
C ILE A 211 -1.93 0.38 -2.49
N ALA A 212 -1.32 0.11 -1.34
CA ALA A 212 -1.56 -1.09 -0.55
C ALA A 212 -2.92 -1.02 0.14
N PHE A 213 -3.20 0.08 0.85
CA PHE A 213 -4.52 0.44 1.36
C PHE A 213 -4.64 1.97 1.52
N LYS A 214 -5.87 2.47 1.61
CA LYS A 214 -6.19 3.89 1.81
C LYS A 214 -7.09 4.04 3.03
N LEU A 215 -6.78 5.00 3.91
CA LEU A 215 -7.72 5.46 4.94
C LEU A 215 -8.75 6.38 4.31
N VAL A 216 -10.03 6.02 4.42
CA VAL A 216 -11.13 6.81 3.85
C VAL A 216 -12.02 7.32 4.97
N TRP A 217 -12.24 8.64 4.98
CA TRP A 217 -13.23 9.27 5.83
C TRP A 217 -14.59 9.18 5.16
N VAL A 218 -15.47 8.33 5.70
CA VAL A 218 -16.83 8.17 5.20
C VAL A 218 -17.76 8.95 6.13
N PRO A 219 -18.49 9.96 5.62
CA PRO A 219 -19.51 10.63 6.42
C PRO A 219 -20.54 9.61 6.86
N ASN A 220 -20.96 9.69 8.12
CA ASN A 220 -22.05 8.85 8.59
C ASN A 220 -23.40 9.36 8.00
N ARG A 221 -24.52 8.68 8.27
CA ARG A 221 -25.83 9.08 7.72
C ARG A 221 -26.25 10.53 8.05
N GLY A 222 -25.74 11.09 9.14
CA GLY A 222 -25.95 12.48 9.55
C GLY A 222 -24.96 13.48 8.96
N TYR A 223 -23.99 13.02 8.16
CA TYR A 223 -22.88 13.82 7.64
C TYR A 223 -22.03 14.51 8.72
N ASP A 224 -22.07 14.02 9.97
CA ASP A 224 -21.23 14.44 11.09
C ASP A 224 -20.02 13.51 11.33
#